data_AF-A0A9X7PKZ6-F1
#
_entry.id   AF-A0A9X7PKZ6-F1
#
_cell.length_a   1.000
_cell.length_b   1.000
_cell.length_c   1.000
_cell.angle_alpha   90.00
_cell.angle_beta   90.00
_cell.angle_gamma   90.00
#
_symmetry.space_group_name_H-M   'P 1'
#
loop_
_entity.id
_entity.type
_entity.pdbx_description
1 polymer ?
#
loop_
_entity_poly.entity_id
_entity_poly.type
_entity_poly.pdbx_seq_one_letter_code
_entity_poly.pdbx_strand_id
1 'polypeptide(L)' 'MLLKWIRCEVEEEKKALFSAAQEKWRDLKGCPGFLGQIGGWNIAKPQEACILAF' A
#
# COMPACT_ATOMS: atom_id res chain seq x y z
N MET A 1 -11.90 14.90 3.03
CA MET A 1 -11.41 13.50 3.02
C MET A 1 -11.22 13.08 1.58
N LEU A 2 -10.03 12.59 1.21
CA LEU A 2 -9.70 12.17 -0.15
C LEU A 2 -9.45 10.66 -0.12
N LEU A 3 -10.16 9.90 -0.96
CA LEU A 3 -9.88 8.48 -1.13
C LEU A 3 -9.02 8.28 -2.38
N LYS A 4 -7.96 7.48 -2.25
CA LYS A 4 -7.10 7.09 -3.37
C LYS A 4 -7.07 5.57 -3.51
N TRP A 5 -7.37 5.09 -4.71
CA TRP A 5 -7.12 3.72 -5.12
C TRP A 5 -5.83 3.66 -5.92
N ILE A 6 -4.82 2.98 -5.39
CA ILE A 6 -3.48 2.92 -5.95
C ILE A 6 -3.21 1.47 -6.36
N ARG A 7 -2.72 1.29 -7.58
CA ARG A 7 -2.30 -0.02 -8.13
C ARG A 7 -0.83 0.07 -8.50
N CYS A 8 -0.05 -0.89 -8.02
CA CYS A 8 1.38 -0.96 -8.30
C CYS A 8 1.71 -2.34 -8.86
N GLU A 9 2.40 -2.39 -10.00
CA GLU A 9 3.02 -3.62 -10.48
C GLU A 9 4.42 -3.73 -9.87
N VAL A 10 4.68 -4.85 -9.21
CA VAL A 10 5.87 -5.11 -8.41
C VAL A 10 6.48 -6.42 -8.87
N GLU A 11 7.77 -6.39 -9.21
CA GLU A 11 8.55 -7.59 -9.52
C GLU A 11 8.46 -8.60 -8.36
N GLU A 12 8.35 -9.89 -8.68
CA GLU A 12 8.10 -10.95 -7.69
C GLU A 12 9.14 -10.95 -6.56
N GLU A 13 10.42 -10.73 -6.90
CA GLU A 13 11.54 -10.69 -5.97
C GLU A 13 11.47 -9.50 -4.98
N LYS A 14 10.71 -8.45 -5.34
CA LYS A 14 10.57 -7.22 -4.54
C LYS A 14 9.31 -7.22 -3.68
N LYS A 15 8.41 -8.20 -3.79
CA LYS A 15 7.12 -8.18 -3.07
C LYS A 15 7.27 -8.11 -1.55
N ALA A 16 8.17 -8.90 -0.97
CA ALA A 16 8.43 -8.87 0.47
C ALA A 16 8.94 -7.49 0.93
N LEU A 17 9.90 -6.90 0.18
CA LEU A 17 10.42 -5.57 0.45
C LEU A 17 9.34 -4.48 0.29
N PHE A 18 8.48 -4.62 -0.72
CA PHE A 18 7.37 -3.71 -0.96
C PHE A 18 6.36 -3.74 0.19
N SER A 19 5.94 -4.94 0.63
CA SER A 19 5.05 -5.09 1.80
C SER A 19 5.65 -4.45 3.06
N ALA A 20 6.93 -4.73 3.35
CA ALA A 20 7.61 -4.10 4.48
C ALA A 20 7.68 -2.57 4.36
N ALA A 21 7.86 -2.02 3.15
CA ALA A 21 7.83 -0.59 2.92
C ALA A 21 6.43 0.03 3.11
N GLN A 22 5.36 -0.67 2.72
CA GLN A 22 3.98 -0.22 2.95
C GLN A 22 3.63 -0.19 4.44
N GLU A 23 4.15 -1.12 5.24
CA GLU A 23 3.92 -1.16 6.69
C GLU A 23 4.59 0.02 7.42
N LYS A 24 5.72 0.54 6.92
CA LYS A 24 6.41 1.70 7.50
C LYS A 24 5.58 2.99 7.47
N TRP A 25 4.51 3.04 6.66
CA TRP A 25 3.57 4.17 6.70
C TRP A 25 2.84 4.30 8.03
N ARG A 26 2.86 3.27 8.89
CA ARG A 26 2.40 3.37 10.28
C ARG A 26 3.10 4.48 11.05
N ASP A 27 4.34 4.82 10.70
CA ASP A 27 5.11 5.89 11.36
C ASP A 27 4.52 7.28 11.09
N LEU A 28 3.68 7.43 10.05
CA LEU A 28 2.95 8.66 9.74
C LEU A 28 1.66 8.81 10.56
N LYS A 29 1.36 7.90 11.49
CA LYS A 29 0.17 7.98 12.32
C LYS A 29 0.12 9.32 13.07
N GLY A 30 -0.97 10.07 12.88
CA GLY A 30 -1.16 11.38 13.51
C GLY A 30 -0.63 12.56 12.67
N CYS A 31 -0.01 12.30 11.52
CA CYS A 31 0.33 13.35 10.56
C CYS A 31 -0.95 14.01 10.02
N PRO A 32 -1.12 15.34 10.14
CA PRO A 32 -2.30 16.04 9.65
C PRO A 32 -2.54 15.77 8.15
N GLY A 33 -3.75 15.32 7.82
CA GLY A 33 -4.14 14.99 6.44
C GLY A 33 -3.80 13.56 5.99
N PHE A 34 -3.14 12.75 6.82
CA PHE A 34 -2.96 11.33 6.60
C PHE A 34 -3.81 10.53 7.61
N LEU A 35 -4.95 9.98 7.17
CA LEU A 35 -5.82 9.22 8.07
C LEU A 35 -5.41 7.75 8.11
N GLY A 36 -4.96 7.21 6.98
CA GLY A 36 -4.30 5.91 6.95
C GLY A 36 -4.19 5.32 5.55
N GLN A 37 -3.63 4.11 5.52
CA GLN A 37 -3.67 3.26 4.35
C GLN A 37 -3.84 1.80 4.74
N ILE A 38 -4.50 1.05 3.88
CA ILE A 38 -4.60 -0.41 3.93
C ILE A 38 -4.33 -0.96 2.53
N GLY A 39 -3.88 -2.21 2.44
CA GLY A 39 -3.62 -2.81 1.14
C GLY A 39 -3.38 -4.30 1.21
N GLY A 40 -3.18 -4.88 0.03
CA GLY A 40 -2.92 -6.30 -0.15
C GLY A 40 -2.52 -6.63 -1.58
N TRP A 41 -2.35 -7.92 -1.84
CA TRP A 41 -1.96 -8.44 -3.16
C TRP A 41 -3.19 -8.90 -3.93
N ASN A 42 -3.23 -8.59 -5.23
CA ASN A 42 -4.28 -9.04 -6.12
C ASN A 42 -4.14 -10.55 -6.39
N ILE A 43 -5.19 -11.31 -6.14
CA ILE A 43 -5.21 -12.78 -6.29
C ILE A 43 -5.14 -13.17 -7.78
N ALA A 44 -5.79 -12.42 -8.67
CA ALA A 44 -5.82 -12.70 -10.10
C ALA A 44 -4.56 -12.20 -10.84
N LYS A 45 -3.89 -11.16 -10.31
CA LYS A 45 -2.61 -10.64 -10.79
C LYS A 45 -1.61 -10.56 -9.63
N PRO A 46 -0.89 -11.63 -9.29
CA PRO A 46 -0.07 -11.72 -8.07
C PRO A 46 1.06 -10.68 -7.93
N GLN A 47 1.46 -10.05 -9.03
CA GLN A 47 2.46 -8.97 -9.06
C GLN A 47 1.84 -7.59 -8.81
N GLU A 48 0.51 -7.48 -8.70
CA GLU A 48 -0.17 -6.21 -8.44
C GLU A 48 -0.50 -6.06 -6.96
N ALA A 49 0.02 -4.99 -6.35
CA ALA A 49 -0.41 -4.51 -5.05
C ALA A 49 -1.55 -3.50 -5.21
N CYS A 50 -2.57 -3.62 -4.35
CA CYS A 50 -3.69 -2.70 -4.27
C CYS A 50 -3.69 -1.99 -2.91
N ILE A 51 -3.68 -0.66 -2.93
CA ILE A 51 -3.63 0.17 -1.72
C ILE A 51 -4.80 1.15 -1.74
N LEU A 52 -5.53 1.21 -0.63
CA LEU A 52 -6.55 2.22 -0.35
C LEU A 52 -6.00 3.18 0.71
N ALA A 53 -5.85 4.45 0.35
CA ALA A 53 -5.45 5.51 1.27
C ALA A 53 -6.61 6.49 1.51
N PHE A 54 -6.76 6.94 2.75
CA PHE A 54 -7.83 7.82 3.21
C PHE A 54 -7.32 8.89 4.17
#